data_AF-A0A843FBR4-F1
#
_entry.id   AF-A0A843FBR4-F1
#
_cell.length_a   1.000
_cell.length_b   1.000
_cell.length_c   1.000
_cell.angle_alpha   90.00
_cell.angle_beta   90.00
_cell.angle_gamma   90.00
#
_symmetry.space_group_name_H-M   'P 1'
#
loop_
_entity.id
_entity.type
_entity.pdbx_description
1 polymer ?
#
loop_
_entity_poly.entity_id
_entity_poly.type
_entity_poly.pdbx_seq_one_letter_code
_entity_poly.pdbx_strand_id
1 'polypeptide(L)' 'MRQYLTSSDISNTVSMMRAGFDGTILVVEGITDSRLYSKFTDRKDVRLVIAHSKDKVRTSVTLLYDKRGDDKV' A
#
# COMPACT_ATOMS: atom_id res chain seq x y z
N MET A 1 9.65 5.97 -20.69
CA MET A 1 8.33 5.35 -20.42
C MET A 1 8.29 4.99 -18.94
N ARG A 2 7.51 5.69 -18.10
CA ARG A 2 7.30 5.25 -16.70
C ARG A 2 6.37 4.04 -16.76
N GLN A 3 6.84 2.87 -16.36
CA GLN A 3 5.93 1.74 -16.13
C GLN A 3 4.98 2.13 -14.99
N TYR A 4 3.69 2.18 -15.29
CA TYR A 4 2.68 2.42 -14.27
C TYR A 4 2.44 1.11 -13.53
N LEU A 5 2.71 1.08 -12.22
CA LEU A 5 2.40 -0.07 -11.37
C LEU A 5 0.90 -0.37 -11.47
N THR A 6 0.55 -1.64 -11.62
CA THR A 6 -0.82 -2.13 -11.57
C THR A 6 -1.27 -2.34 -10.12
N SER A 7 -2.57 -2.49 -9.88
CA SER A 7 -3.10 -2.84 -8.56
C SER A 7 -2.55 -4.18 -8.05
N SER A 8 -2.23 -5.11 -8.95
CA SER A 8 -1.60 -6.39 -8.61
C SER A 8 -0.16 -6.21 -8.15
N ASP A 9 0.61 -5.34 -8.80
CA ASP A 9 2.00 -5.03 -8.40
C ASP A 9 2.05 -4.37 -7.03
N ILE A 10 1.11 -3.46 -6.76
CA ILE A 10 0.95 -2.84 -5.44
C ILE A 10 0.65 -3.91 -4.39
N SER A 11 -0.33 -4.76 -4.67
CA SER A 11 -0.70 -5.85 -3.76
C SER A 11 0.47 -6.82 -3.53
N ASN A 12 1.27 -7.13 -4.56
CA ASN A 12 2.48 -7.95 -4.46
C ASN A 12 3.50 -7.32 -3.53
N THR A 13 3.72 -6.02 -3.68
CA THR A 13 4.62 -5.26 -2.79
C THR A 13 4.16 -5.37 -1.33
N VAL A 14 2.86 -5.21 -1.08
CA VAL A 14 2.29 -5.32 0.28
C VAL A 14 2.43 -6.74 0.83
N SER A 15 2.07 -7.78 0.06
CA SER A 15 2.21 -9.18 0.50
C SER A 15 3.65 -9.55 0.82
N MET A 16 4.62 -9.05 0.03
CA MET A 16 6.04 -9.25 0.32
C MET A 16 6.48 -8.54 1.60
N MET A 17 6.02 -7.31 1.83
CA MET A 17 6.31 -6.58 3.08
C MET A 17 5.74 -7.32 4.31
N ARG A 18 4.53 -7.87 4.19
CA ARG A 18 3.84 -8.56 5.29
C ARG A 18 4.65 -9.74 5.85
N ALA A 19 5.49 -10.39 5.05
CA ALA A 19 6.35 -11.48 5.50
C ALA A 19 7.34 -11.11 6.62
N GLY A 20 7.70 -9.82 6.73
CA GLY A 20 8.63 -9.32 7.76
C GLY A 20 8.14 -8.09 8.51
N PHE A 21 6.89 -7.67 8.29
CA PHE A 21 6.36 -6.44 8.86
C PHE A 21 4.92 -6.62 9.34
N ASP A 22 4.76 -6.54 10.66
CA ASP A 22 3.51 -6.79 11.35
C ASP A 22 2.62 -5.54 11.50
N GLY A 23 3.20 -4.36 11.23
CA GLY A 23 2.56 -3.06 11.41
C GLY A 23 1.60 -2.65 10.29
N THR A 24 1.16 -1.40 10.33
CA THR A 24 0.18 -0.87 9.39
C THR A 24 0.82 -0.52 8.05
N ILE A 25 0.20 -0.97 6.96
CA ILE A 25 0.59 -0.57 5.60
C ILE A 25 -0.45 0.40 5.06
N LEU A 26 -0.04 1.66 4.87
CA LEU A 26 -0.89 2.73 4.38
C LEU A 26 -0.69 2.89 2.86
N VAL A 27 -1.67 2.47 2.07
CA VAL A 27 -1.67 2.67 0.61
C VAL A 27 -2.23 4.06 0.30
N VAL A 28 -1.46 4.90 -0.40
CA VAL A 28 -1.81 6.29 -0.71
C VAL A 28 -1.79 6.55 -2.21
N GLU A 29 -2.56 7.52 -2.69
CA GLU A 29 -2.68 7.79 -4.12
C GLU A 29 -1.41 8.45 -4.68
N GLY A 30 -0.89 9.47 -4.01
CA GLY A 30 0.20 10.29 -4.55
C GLY A 30 1.41 10.49 -3.63
N ILE A 31 2.47 11.06 -4.22
CA ILE A 31 3.67 11.48 -3.48
C ILE A 31 3.31 12.57 -2.45
N THR A 32 2.37 13.47 -2.77
CA THR A 32 1.92 14.51 -1.84
C THR A 32 1.29 13.90 -0.59
N ASP A 33 0.41 12.92 -0.74
CA ASP A 33 -0.21 12.19 0.37
C ASP A 33 0.85 11.47 1.21
N SER A 34 1.78 10.78 0.55
CA SER A 34 2.90 10.12 1.24
C SER A 34 3.71 11.10 2.10
N ARG A 35 4.02 12.28 1.55
CA ARG A 35 4.74 13.35 2.27
C ARG A 35 3.93 13.94 3.42
N LEU A 36 2.61 14.05 3.26
CA LEU A 36 1.74 14.57 4.30
C LEU A 36 1.59 13.54 5.43
N TYR A 37 1.13 12.34 5.12
CA TYR A 37 0.82 11.31 6.13
C TYR A 37 2.07 10.80 6.84
N SER A 38 3.24 10.77 6.18
CA SER A 38 4.50 10.41 6.85
C SER A 38 4.94 11.36 7.98
N LYS A 39 4.30 12.53 8.12
CA LYS A 39 4.47 13.45 9.27
C LYS A 39 3.58 13.07 10.46
N PHE A 40 2.54 12.29 10.24
CA PHE A 40 1.51 11.94 11.24
C PHE A 40 1.48 10.46 11.59
N THR A 41 2.40 9.65 11.04
CA THR A 41 2.50 8.21 11.29
C THR A 41 3.81 7.86 11.96
N ASP A 42 3.79 6.90 12.91
CA ASP A 42 5.02 6.34 13.45
C ASP A 42 5.76 5.56 12.36
N ARG A 43 6.98 5.98 12.03
CA ARG A 43 7.80 5.32 11.00
C ARG A 43 8.31 3.96 11.44
N LYS A 44 8.22 3.57 12.71
CA LYS A 44 8.54 2.21 13.15
C LYS A 44 7.43 1.24 12.78
N ASP A 45 6.18 1.63 12.99
CA ASP A 45 5.01 0.76 12.89
C ASP A 45 4.11 1.04 11.70
N VAL A 46 4.47 2.01 10.85
CA VAL A 46 3.76 2.30 9.60
C VAL A 46 4.69 2.30 8.39
N ARG A 47 4.24 1.69 7.29
CA ARG A 47 4.87 1.73 5.96
C ARG A 47 3.89 2.33 4.96
N LEU A 48 4.37 3.24 4.11
CA LEU A 48 3.54 3.88 3.08
C LEU A 48 3.85 3.30 1.71
N VAL A 49 2.82 3.01 0.92
CA VAL A 49 2.93 2.51 -0.47
C VAL A 49 2.14 3.43 -1.40
N ILE A 50 2.77 3.92 -2.48
CA ILE A 50 2.14 4.85 -3.43
C ILE A 50 1.52 4.07 -4.59
N ALA A 51 0.22 4.28 -4.84
CA ALA A 51 -0.57 3.56 -5.84
C ALA A 51 -0.80 4.34 -7.15
N HIS A 52 -0.52 5.64 -7.19
CA HIS A 52 -0.61 6.53 -8.37
C HIS A 52 -2.01 6.82 -8.93
N SER A 53 -3.06 6.19 -8.46
CA SER A 53 -4.45 6.62 -8.69
C SER A 53 -5.39 6.08 -7.62
N LYS A 54 -6.49 6.79 -7.38
CA LYS A 54 -7.57 6.35 -6.47
C LYS A 54 -8.07 4.94 -6.76
N ASP A 55 -8.27 4.60 -8.03
CA ASP A 55 -8.75 3.27 -8.43
C ASP A 55 -7.75 2.18 -8.05
N LYS A 56 -6.45 2.44 -8.22
CA LYS A 56 -5.40 1.49 -7.82
C LYS A 56 -5.32 1.33 -6.31
N VAL A 57 -5.52 2.40 -5.53
CA VAL A 57 -5.65 2.29 -4.07
C VAL A 57 -6.79 1.34 -3.73
N ARG A 58 -8.00 1.60 -4.25
CA ARG A 58 -9.19 0.80 -3.92
C ARG A 58 -9.04 -0.66 -4.35
N THR A 59 -8.66 -0.90 -5.60
CA THR A 59 -8.54 -2.26 -6.14
C THR A 59 -7.43 -3.04 -5.45
N SER A 60 -6.30 -2.42 -5.07
CA SER A 60 -5.24 -3.14 -4.34
C SER A 60 -5.68 -3.56 -2.94
N VAL A 61 -6.38 -2.70 -2.20
CA VAL A 61 -6.95 -3.05 -0.90
C VAL A 61 -7.95 -4.21 -1.02
N THR A 62 -8.88 -4.15 -1.98
CA THR A 62 -9.81 -5.25 -2.25
C THR A 62 -9.08 -6.55 -2.62
N LEU A 63 -8.03 -6.49 -3.45
CA LEU A 63 -7.25 -7.67 -3.81
C LEU A 63 -6.52 -8.29 -2.61
N LEU A 64 -5.99 -7.46 -1.70
CA LEU A 64 -5.32 -7.91 -0.49
C LEU A 64 -6.27 -8.65 0.45
N TYR A 65 -7.44 -8.07 0.69
CA TYR A 65 -8.46 -8.67 1.54
C TYR A 65 -9.08 -9.92 0.90
N ASP A 66 -9.71 -9.78 -0.27
CA ASP A 66 -10.56 -10.84 -0.84
C ASP A 66 -9.75 -12.00 -1.45
N LYS A 67 -8.62 -11.70 -2.11
CA LYS A 67 -7.90 -12.70 -2.92
C LYS A 67 -6.63 -13.22 -2.27
N ARG A 68 -6.02 -12.45 -1.38
CA ARG A 68 -4.74 -12.81 -0.76
C ARG A 68 -4.88 -13.18 0.71
N GLY A 69 -6.05 -12.92 1.31
CA GLY A 69 -6.31 -13.25 2.70
C GLY A 69 -5.36 -12.55 3.67
N ASP A 70 -4.95 -11.31 3.36
CA ASP A 70 -4.24 -10.49 4.34
C ASP A 70 -5.23 -10.15 5.45
N ASP A 71 -5.07 -10.77 6.62
CA ASP A 71 -5.93 -10.66 7.79
C ASP A 71 -5.82 -9.29 8.50
N LYS A 72 -4.91 -8.44 8.02
CA LYS A 72 -4.62 -7.11 8.56
C LYS A 72 -5.07 -5.96 7.67
N VAL A 73 -5.90 -6.27 6.67
CA VAL A 73 -6.57 -5.32 5.78
C VAL A 73 -8.05 -5.29 6.11
#